data_AF-A0A1S9P6P2-F1
#
_entry.id   AF-A0A1S9P6P2-F1
#
_cell.length_a   1.000
_cell.length_b   1.000
_cell.length_c   1.000
_cell.angle_alpha   90.00
_cell.angle_beta   90.00
_cell.angle_gamma   90.00
#
_symmetry.space_group_name_H-M   'P 1'
#
loop_
_entity.id
_entity.type
_entity.pdbx_description
1 polymer ?
#
loop_
_entity_poly.entity_id
_entity_poly.type
_entity_poly.pdbx_seq_one_letter_code
_entity_poly.pdbx_strand_id
1 'polypeptide(L)'
;MNHAGNFDALLAPYPKQPQPDSGFVPTIKNIKEFDLKTHRFDFPDGELNAQGKFDKNGLFVQDTTSDIAFDKVLRSVKTITYKGIKCPSLAIYNNAPTAPERFRTYSLLDNANKKIAEECTKRWYKYYRVELQRYKKECTGCLVKEIRHSHHQIFLCNPKETELAIRTFLKRSDRKINYG
;
A
#
# COMPACT_ATOMS: atom_id res chain seq x y z
N MET A 1 25.94 -5.87 3.84
CA MET A 1 24.78 -6.51 4.50
C MET A 1 23.88 -7.06 3.42
N ASN A 2 23.58 -8.36 3.45
CA ASN A 2 22.61 -8.97 2.52
C ASN A 2 21.23 -8.34 2.77
N HIS A 3 20.75 -7.54 1.81
CA HIS A 3 19.44 -6.89 1.86
C HIS A 3 18.27 -7.84 1.56
N ALA A 4 18.53 -9.13 1.38
CA ALA A 4 17.52 -10.19 1.41
C ALA A 4 17.07 -10.43 2.87
N GLY A 5 16.62 -9.38 3.55
CA GLY A 5 15.91 -9.52 4.81
C GLY A 5 14.58 -10.18 4.52
N ASN A 6 14.28 -11.25 5.24
CA ASN A 6 13.00 -11.95 5.19
C ASN A 6 11.87 -10.91 5.24
N PHE A 7 11.12 -10.74 4.15
CA PHE A 7 10.04 -9.75 4.05
C PHE A 7 9.01 -9.96 5.18
N ASP A 8 8.84 -11.21 5.61
CA ASP A 8 8.01 -11.58 6.76
C ASP A 8 8.49 -10.90 8.05
N ALA A 9 9.80 -10.70 8.24
CA ALA A 9 10.35 -10.01 9.42
C ALA A 9 10.10 -8.49 9.41
N LEU A 10 9.77 -7.90 8.24
CA LEU A 10 9.31 -6.52 8.14
C LEU A 10 7.83 -6.38 8.53
N LEU A 11 7.05 -7.45 8.32
CA LEU A 11 5.61 -7.46 8.55
C LEU A 11 5.22 -8.01 9.93
N ALA A 12 5.97 -8.94 10.51
CA ALA A 12 5.62 -9.63 11.74
C ALA A 12 6.40 -9.11 12.97
N PRO A 13 5.78 -8.93 14.15
CA PRO A 13 4.33 -8.96 14.37
C PRO A 13 3.64 -7.77 13.71
N TYR A 14 2.43 -8.01 13.20
CA TYR A 14 1.52 -7.00 12.65
C TYR A 14 0.39 -6.75 13.66
N PRO A 15 -0.06 -5.51 13.88
CA PRO A 15 -1.12 -5.24 14.84
C PRO A 15 -2.44 -5.86 14.36
N LYS A 16 -3.16 -6.52 15.27
CA LYS A 16 -4.49 -7.05 15.01
C LYS A 16 -5.42 -5.89 14.67
N GLN A 17 -5.97 -5.90 13.45
CA GLN A 17 -6.89 -4.86 13.01
C GLN A 17 -8.24 -5.02 13.71
N PRO A 18 -8.96 -3.91 13.98
CA PRO A 18 -10.35 -3.97 14.43
C PRO A 18 -11.15 -4.88 13.51
N GLN A 19 -11.93 -5.78 14.11
CA GLN A 19 -12.86 -6.62 13.37
C GLN A 19 -14.25 -5.96 13.38
N PRO A 20 -15.09 -6.24 12.39
CA PRO A 20 -16.51 -5.92 12.48
C PRO A 20 -17.14 -6.53 13.74
N ASP A 21 -18.27 -5.98 14.17
CA ASP A 21 -19.01 -6.52 15.32
C ASP A 21 -19.63 -7.90 15.00
N SER A 22 -20.13 -8.59 16.02
CA SER A 22 -20.71 -9.93 15.87
C SER A 22 -22.02 -9.96 15.07
N GLY A 23 -22.61 -8.80 14.77
CA GLY A 23 -23.81 -8.66 13.94
C GLY A 23 -23.50 -8.33 12.48
N PHE A 24 -22.22 -8.23 12.11
CA PHE A 24 -21.83 -7.81 10.77
C PHE A 24 -22.25 -8.83 9.71
N VAL A 25 -23.11 -8.39 8.79
CA VAL A 25 -23.48 -9.15 7.60
C VAL A 25 -22.60 -8.68 6.45
N PRO A 26 -21.73 -9.53 5.85
CA PRO A 26 -20.71 -9.07 4.92
C PRO A 26 -21.28 -8.89 3.50
N THR A 27 -22.20 -7.96 3.35
CA THR A 27 -22.64 -7.48 2.03
C THR A 27 -21.69 -6.41 1.51
N ILE A 28 -21.66 -6.17 0.21
CA ILE A 28 -20.88 -5.06 -0.40
C ILE A 28 -21.16 -3.74 0.34
N LYS A 29 -22.44 -3.42 0.58
CA LYS A 29 -22.83 -2.19 1.29
C LYS A 29 -22.17 -2.10 2.67
N ASN A 30 -22.29 -3.15 3.48
CA ASN A 30 -21.76 -3.15 4.84
C ASN A 30 -20.23 -3.15 4.88
N ILE A 31 -19.58 -3.82 3.93
CA ILE A 31 -18.12 -3.78 3.76
C ILE A 31 -17.68 -2.35 3.45
N LYS A 32 -18.32 -1.66 2.51
CA LYS A 32 -18.02 -0.26 2.19
C LYS A 32 -18.21 0.67 3.40
N GLU A 33 -19.29 0.50 4.15
CA GLU A 33 -19.54 1.27 5.37
C GLU A 33 -18.45 1.04 6.43
N PHE A 34 -18.03 -0.22 6.61
CA PHE A 34 -16.93 -0.58 7.50
C PHE A 34 -15.61 0.05 7.03
N ASP A 35 -15.27 -0.09 5.74
CA ASP A 35 -14.04 0.46 5.16
C ASP A 35 -14.00 1.98 5.20
N LEU A 36 -15.13 2.64 4.96
CA LEU A 36 -15.21 4.09 5.09
C LEU A 36 -14.94 4.53 6.54
N LYS A 37 -15.47 3.78 7.52
CA LYS A 37 -15.26 4.05 8.95
C LYS A 37 -13.81 3.80 9.38
N THR A 38 -13.19 2.71 8.92
CA THR A 38 -11.84 2.28 9.37
C THR A 38 -10.72 2.88 8.54
N HIS A 39 -10.90 2.94 7.22
CA HIS A 39 -9.91 3.35 6.24
C HIS A 39 -10.17 4.75 5.67
N ARG A 40 -11.33 5.36 5.87
CA ARG A 40 -11.68 6.73 5.42
C ARG A 40 -11.52 6.96 3.92
N PHE A 41 -11.84 5.95 3.11
CA PHE A 41 -12.07 6.10 1.68
C PHE A 41 -13.11 5.07 1.23
N ASP A 42 -13.75 5.34 0.10
CA ASP A 42 -14.75 4.44 -0.48
C ASP A 42 -14.07 3.49 -1.47
N PHE A 43 -14.28 2.18 -1.29
CA PHE A 43 -13.86 1.19 -2.27
C PHE A 43 -14.88 1.12 -3.40
N PRO A 44 -14.47 1.24 -4.68
CA PRO A 44 -15.37 1.01 -5.79
C PRO A 44 -15.93 -0.41 -5.76
N ASP A 45 -17.21 -0.58 -6.08
CA ASP A 45 -17.86 -1.89 -6.09
C ASP A 45 -17.13 -2.90 -6.99
N GLY A 46 -16.55 -2.43 -8.11
CA GLY A 46 -15.73 -3.27 -8.98
C GLY A 46 -14.48 -3.82 -8.32
N GLU A 47 -13.87 -3.07 -7.39
CA GLU A 47 -12.69 -3.52 -6.64
C GLU A 47 -13.09 -4.60 -5.62
N LEU A 48 -14.21 -4.41 -4.92
CA LEU A 48 -14.73 -5.41 -3.99
C LEU A 48 -15.12 -6.71 -4.70
N ASN A 49 -15.74 -6.63 -5.87
CA ASN A 49 -16.08 -7.80 -6.68
C ASN A 49 -14.84 -8.47 -7.32
N ALA A 50 -13.74 -7.74 -7.52
CA ALA A 50 -12.49 -8.33 -7.97
C ALA A 50 -11.80 -9.11 -6.84
N GLN A 51 -11.91 -8.64 -5.59
CA GLN A 51 -11.28 -9.25 -4.44
C GLN A 51 -12.10 -10.38 -3.82
N GLY A 52 -13.44 -10.30 -3.85
CA GLY A 52 -14.33 -11.25 -3.18
C GLY A 52 -15.38 -11.89 -4.09
N LYS A 53 -15.81 -13.09 -3.71
CA LYS A 53 -16.96 -13.78 -4.29
C LYS A 53 -18.18 -13.57 -3.40
N PHE A 54 -19.30 -13.19 -4.02
CA PHE A 54 -20.57 -12.97 -3.33
C PHE A 54 -21.63 -13.96 -3.83
N ASP A 55 -22.50 -14.41 -2.93
CA ASP A 55 -23.61 -15.31 -3.28
C ASP A 55 -24.77 -14.55 -3.97
N LYS A 56 -25.83 -15.28 -4.33
CA LYS A 56 -27.03 -14.70 -4.96
C LYS A 56 -27.77 -13.67 -4.09
N ASN A 57 -27.52 -13.65 -2.79
CA ASN A 57 -28.09 -12.70 -1.84
C ASN A 57 -27.14 -11.51 -1.58
N GLY A 58 -25.99 -11.47 -2.24
CA GLY A 58 -24.97 -10.44 -2.07
C GLY A 58 -24.11 -10.62 -0.82
N LEU A 59 -24.09 -11.79 -0.21
CA LEU A 59 -23.26 -12.11 0.95
C LEU A 59 -21.88 -12.57 0.50
N PHE A 60 -20.82 -12.03 1.10
CA PHE A 60 -19.46 -12.47 0.89
C PHE A 60 -19.31 -13.95 1.30
N VAL A 61 -18.75 -14.74 0.40
CA VAL A 61 -18.51 -16.17 0.60
C VAL A 61 -17.04 -16.42 0.90
N GLN A 62 -16.15 -15.86 0.09
CA GLN A 62 -14.69 -16.05 0.19
C GLN A 62 -13.96 -15.05 -0.71
N ASP A 63 -12.65 -14.90 -0.49
CA ASP A 63 -11.79 -14.19 -1.41
C ASP A 63 -11.66 -14.91 -2.77
N THR A 64 -11.45 -14.12 -3.81
CA THR A 64 -11.18 -14.59 -5.16
C THR A 64 -9.80 -15.23 -5.26
N THR A 65 -8.82 -14.67 -4.56
CA THR A 65 -7.44 -15.18 -4.50
C THR A 65 -7.22 -15.90 -3.18
N SER A 66 -6.61 -17.09 -3.20
CA SER A 66 -6.32 -17.82 -1.95
C SER A 66 -5.10 -17.26 -1.23
N ASP A 67 -5.10 -17.36 0.10
CA ASP A 67 -3.97 -16.95 0.95
C ASP A 67 -2.66 -17.67 0.55
N ILE A 68 -2.76 -18.92 0.10
CA ILE A 68 -1.62 -19.70 -0.38
C ILE A 68 -0.95 -19.02 -1.58
N ALA A 69 -1.72 -18.40 -2.47
CA ALA A 69 -1.17 -17.67 -3.61
C ALA A 69 -0.43 -16.40 -3.14
N PHE A 70 -1.01 -15.67 -2.19
CA PHE A 70 -0.37 -14.49 -1.60
C PHE A 70 0.97 -14.83 -0.94
N ASP A 71 1.01 -15.88 -0.10
CA ASP A 71 2.23 -16.35 0.56
C ASP A 71 3.31 -16.76 -0.45
N LYS A 72 2.92 -17.46 -1.52
CA LYS A 72 3.85 -17.85 -2.59
C LYS A 72 4.43 -16.62 -3.28
N VAL A 73 3.61 -15.61 -3.56
CA VAL A 73 4.08 -14.35 -4.15
C VAL A 73 5.08 -13.69 -3.22
N LEU A 74 4.75 -13.51 -1.94
CA LEU A 74 5.65 -12.88 -0.97
C LEU A 74 7.01 -13.59 -0.86
N ARG A 75 6.99 -14.92 -0.78
CA ARG A 75 8.22 -15.74 -0.70
C ARG A 75 9.04 -15.71 -2.00
N SER A 76 8.43 -15.36 -3.12
CA SER A 76 9.11 -15.24 -4.42
C SER A 76 9.71 -13.86 -4.68
N VAL A 77 9.41 -12.86 -3.84
CA VAL A 77 9.90 -11.49 -4.04
C VAL A 77 11.42 -11.44 -3.89
N LYS A 78 12.09 -11.19 -5.02
CA LYS A 78 13.53 -10.90 -5.05
C LYS A 78 13.75 -9.41 -4.83
N THR A 79 14.89 -9.08 -4.23
CA THR A 79 15.35 -7.70 -4.17
C THR A 79 15.48 -7.13 -5.59
N ILE A 80 14.77 -6.03 -5.87
CA ILE A 80 14.83 -5.34 -7.16
C ILE A 80 16.18 -4.63 -7.29
N THR A 81 16.76 -4.65 -8.49
CA THR A 81 17.88 -3.78 -8.87
C THR A 81 17.34 -2.71 -9.82
N TYR A 82 17.63 -1.45 -9.53
CA TYR A 82 17.23 -0.33 -10.40
C TYR A 82 18.37 0.08 -11.33
N LYS A 83 19.57 -0.52 -11.16
CA LYS A 83 20.70 -0.35 -12.07
C LYS A 83 20.30 -0.78 -13.48
N GLY A 84 20.49 0.11 -14.45
CA GLY A 84 20.22 -0.16 -15.86
C GLY A 84 18.81 0.18 -16.32
N ILE A 85 17.94 0.74 -15.46
CA ILE A 85 16.70 1.37 -15.92
C ILE A 85 17.06 2.58 -16.79
N LYS A 86 16.76 2.51 -18.09
CA LYS A 86 17.08 3.55 -19.09
C LYS A 86 15.91 4.50 -19.38
N CYS A 87 14.69 4.11 -19.02
CA CYS A 87 13.51 4.94 -19.24
C CYS A 87 13.27 5.92 -18.07
N PRO A 88 12.59 7.05 -18.32
CA PRO A 88 12.02 7.86 -17.25
C PRO A 88 11.12 6.99 -16.35
N SER A 89 11.20 7.20 -15.04
CA SER A 89 10.44 6.41 -14.07
C SER A 89 9.80 7.30 -13.00
N LEU A 90 8.55 7.03 -12.66
CA LEU A 90 7.82 7.71 -11.59
C LEU A 90 7.54 6.72 -10.46
N ALA A 91 7.90 7.10 -9.23
CA ALA A 91 7.50 6.40 -8.02
C ALA A 91 6.67 7.32 -7.13
N ILE A 92 5.47 6.87 -6.76
CA ILE A 92 4.56 7.57 -5.86
C ILE A 92 4.41 6.73 -4.59
N TYR A 93 4.86 7.25 -3.46
CA TYR A 93 4.88 6.55 -2.18
C TYR A 93 3.97 7.20 -1.15
N ASN A 94 3.27 6.36 -0.38
CA ASN A 94 2.70 6.77 0.90
C ASN A 94 3.83 6.97 1.92
N ASN A 95 4.01 8.20 2.39
CA ASN A 95 4.97 8.54 3.44
C ASN A 95 4.26 8.65 4.80
N ALA A 96 4.32 7.56 5.56
CA ALA A 96 3.73 7.41 6.87
C ALA A 96 4.81 7.05 7.92
N PRO A 97 5.54 8.04 8.46
CA PRO A 97 6.64 7.81 9.40
C PRO A 97 6.18 7.37 10.80
N THR A 98 4.91 7.55 11.15
CA THR A 98 4.37 7.22 12.48
C THR A 98 3.26 6.17 12.41
N ALA A 99 3.05 5.43 13.51
CA ALA A 99 2.01 4.41 13.56
C ALA A 99 0.59 4.96 13.32
N PRO A 100 0.19 6.14 13.84
CA PRO A 100 -1.09 6.76 13.49
C PRO A 100 -1.24 7.12 12.01
N GLU A 101 -0.14 7.49 11.33
CA GLU A 101 -0.17 7.78 9.90
C GLU A 101 -0.23 6.49 9.06
N ARG A 102 0.39 5.40 9.52
CA ARG A 102 0.45 4.11 8.81
C ARG A 102 -0.83 3.30 9.00
N PHE A 103 -1.33 3.23 10.23
CA PHE A 103 -2.49 2.45 10.64
C PHE A 103 -3.64 3.40 10.94
N ARG A 104 -4.59 3.55 10.02
CA ARG A 104 -5.76 4.44 10.23
C ARG A 104 -6.64 4.02 11.41
N THR A 105 -6.58 2.74 11.75
CA THR A 105 -7.24 2.12 12.90
C THR A 105 -6.48 2.30 14.21
N TYR A 106 -5.33 3.02 14.24
CA TYR A 106 -4.47 3.12 15.42
C TYR A 106 -5.20 3.58 16.69
N SER A 107 -6.14 4.53 16.55
CA SER A 107 -6.95 5.02 17.68
C SER A 107 -7.88 3.96 18.27
N LEU A 108 -8.21 2.92 17.50
CA LEU A 108 -9.09 1.80 17.87
C LEU A 108 -8.31 0.60 18.44
N LEU A 109 -6.99 0.62 18.38
CA LEU A 109 -6.15 -0.46 18.89
C LEU A 109 -6.04 -0.40 20.42
N ASP A 110 -5.99 -1.57 21.06
CA ASP A 110 -5.57 -1.69 22.46
C ASP A 110 -4.08 -1.36 22.65
N ASN A 111 -3.63 -1.26 23.90
CA ASN A 111 -2.24 -0.87 24.21
C ASN A 111 -1.20 -1.86 23.66
N ALA A 112 -1.51 -3.17 23.63
CA ALA A 112 -0.60 -4.18 23.12
C ALA A 112 -0.42 -4.03 21.59
N ASN A 113 -1.53 -3.86 20.87
CA ASN A 113 -1.54 -3.66 19.43
C ASN A 113 -0.97 -2.30 19.02
N LYS A 114 -1.13 -1.24 19.83
CA LYS A 114 -0.45 0.04 19.60
C LYS A 114 1.08 -0.10 19.63
N LYS A 115 1.62 -0.82 20.62
CA LYS A 115 3.06 -1.09 20.69
C LYS A 115 3.56 -1.87 19.47
N ILE A 116 2.82 -2.90 19.05
CA ILE A 116 3.13 -3.67 17.83
C ILE A 116 3.11 -2.76 16.60
N ALA A 117 2.11 -1.88 16.48
CA ALA A 117 2.00 -0.92 15.37
C ALA A 117 3.19 0.06 15.33
N GLU A 118 3.64 0.56 16.48
CA GLU A 118 4.82 1.43 16.59
C GLU A 118 6.10 0.71 16.14
N GLU A 119 6.34 -0.50 16.63
CA GLU A 119 7.50 -1.32 16.28
C GLU A 119 7.50 -1.73 14.80
N CYS A 120 6.35 -2.13 14.27
CA CYS A 120 6.15 -2.42 12.85
C CYS A 120 6.45 -1.17 12.00
N THR A 121 5.89 -0.01 12.38
CA THR A 121 6.13 1.25 11.64
C THR A 121 7.60 1.64 11.64
N LYS A 122 8.28 1.54 12.79
CA LYS A 122 9.71 1.86 12.89
C LYS A 122 10.56 1.00 11.97
N ARG A 123 10.31 -0.32 11.94
CA ARG A 123 11.03 -1.26 11.06
C ARG A 123 10.76 -0.99 9.59
N TRP A 124 9.48 -0.84 9.23
CA TRP A 124 9.10 -0.56 7.85
C TRP A 124 9.65 0.79 7.38
N TYR A 125 9.54 1.84 8.18
CA TYR A 125 10.02 3.16 7.79
C TYR A 125 11.53 3.18 7.58
N LYS A 126 12.30 2.47 8.42
CA LYS A 126 13.74 2.27 8.21
C LYS A 126 14.01 1.60 6.86
N TYR A 127 13.32 0.49 6.56
CA TYR A 127 13.44 -0.21 5.27
C TYR A 127 13.07 0.69 4.09
N TYR A 128 11.91 1.35 4.16
CA TYR A 128 11.41 2.28 3.16
C TYR A 128 12.43 3.36 2.81
N ARG A 129 13.05 4.00 3.82
CA ARG A 129 14.05 5.04 3.58
C ARG A 129 15.29 4.50 2.88
N VAL A 130 15.75 3.29 3.24
CA VAL A 130 16.89 2.65 2.57
C VAL A 130 16.55 2.36 1.10
N GLU A 131 15.41 1.73 0.83
CA GLU A 131 15.00 1.41 -0.54
C GLU A 131 14.74 2.67 -1.39
N LEU A 132 14.16 3.72 -0.80
CA LEU A 132 13.96 4.97 -1.52
C LEU A 132 15.29 5.62 -1.92
N GLN A 133 16.27 5.63 -1.01
CA GLN A 133 17.60 6.17 -1.33
C GLN A 133 18.30 5.32 -2.39
N ARG A 134 18.14 3.99 -2.32
CA ARG A 134 18.66 3.08 -3.33
C ARG A 134 18.03 3.34 -4.70
N TYR A 135 16.71 3.49 -4.77
CA TYR A 135 16.00 3.84 -6.00
C TYR A 135 16.50 5.16 -6.60
N LYS A 136 16.59 6.21 -5.79
CA LYS A 136 17.11 7.52 -6.22
C LYS A 136 18.56 7.46 -6.72
N LYS A 137 19.40 6.63 -6.08
CA LYS A 137 20.81 6.44 -6.46
C LYS A 137 20.95 5.66 -7.76
N GLU A 138 20.17 4.61 -7.94
CA GLU A 138 20.32 3.66 -9.05
C GLU A 138 19.52 4.07 -10.30
N CYS A 139 18.44 4.85 -10.17
CA CYS A 139 17.60 5.31 -11.28
C CYS A 139 17.81 6.81 -11.57
N THR A 140 18.73 7.13 -12.50
CA THR A 140 19.15 8.51 -12.82
C THR A 140 18.05 9.39 -13.45
N GLY A 141 17.01 8.78 -14.01
CA GLY A 141 15.85 9.45 -14.61
C GLY A 141 14.60 9.50 -13.73
N CYS A 142 14.71 9.17 -12.43
CA CYS A 142 13.52 9.04 -11.60
C CYS A 142 12.87 10.38 -11.20
N LEU A 143 11.55 10.35 -11.04
CA LEU A 143 10.78 11.29 -10.25
C LEU A 143 10.19 10.53 -9.05
N VAL A 144 10.33 11.09 -7.86
CA VAL A 144 9.75 10.54 -6.64
C VAL A 144 8.75 11.54 -6.09
N LYS A 145 7.52 11.08 -5.84
CA LYS A 145 6.52 11.81 -5.07
C LYS A 145 6.20 11.06 -3.79
N GLU A 146 6.50 11.69 -2.66
CA GLU A 146 6.05 11.22 -1.34
C GLU A 146 4.77 11.97 -0.95
N ILE A 147 3.70 11.26 -0.61
CA ILE A 147 2.42 11.83 -0.16
C ILE A 147 2.22 11.45 1.30
N ARG A 148 2.09 12.45 2.18
CA ARG A 148 1.79 12.22 3.61
C ARG A 148 0.30 11.98 3.82
N HIS A 149 -0.04 11.30 4.91
CA HIS A 149 -1.42 10.99 5.30
C HIS A 149 -2.18 10.13 4.26
N SER A 150 -1.45 9.44 3.38
CA SER A 150 -2.03 8.55 2.36
C SER A 150 -2.27 7.14 2.91
N HIS A 151 -3.00 6.33 2.14
CA HIS A 151 -3.13 4.89 2.31
C HIS A 151 -2.27 4.14 1.29
N HIS A 152 -2.19 2.80 1.40
CA HIS A 152 -1.61 1.95 0.35
C HIS A 152 -2.34 2.16 -1.00
N GLN A 153 -3.65 2.40 -0.93
CA GLN A 153 -4.49 2.80 -2.05
C GLN A 153 -4.37 4.31 -2.35
N ILE A 154 -3.16 4.78 -2.63
CA ILE A 154 -2.80 6.20 -2.78
C ILE A 154 -3.62 6.94 -3.84
N PHE A 155 -3.99 6.25 -4.92
CA PHE A 155 -4.81 6.82 -5.99
C PHE A 155 -6.23 7.12 -5.51
N LEU A 156 -6.80 6.26 -4.66
CA LEU A 156 -8.15 6.43 -4.12
C LEU A 156 -8.20 7.52 -3.05
N CYS A 157 -7.21 7.56 -2.14
CA CYS A 157 -7.24 8.52 -1.03
C CYS A 157 -6.62 9.88 -1.34
N ASN A 158 -5.79 10.00 -2.38
CA ASN A 158 -5.14 11.24 -2.81
C ASN A 158 -5.16 11.39 -4.34
N PRO A 159 -6.35 11.41 -4.96
CA PRO A 159 -6.48 11.38 -6.42
C PRO A 159 -5.84 12.62 -7.07
N LYS A 160 -6.05 13.82 -6.49
CA LYS A 160 -5.53 15.08 -7.05
C LYS A 160 -4.01 15.12 -7.04
N GLU A 161 -3.38 14.77 -5.93
CA GLU A 161 -1.92 14.78 -5.80
C GLU A 161 -1.27 13.69 -6.65
N THR A 162 -1.90 12.51 -6.72
CA THR A 162 -1.46 11.40 -7.57
C THR A 162 -1.55 11.79 -9.04
N GLU A 163 -2.67 12.33 -9.49
CA GLU A 163 -2.87 12.80 -10.86
C GLU A 163 -1.86 13.89 -11.23
N LEU A 164 -1.66 14.89 -10.36
CA LEU A 164 -0.70 15.95 -10.59
C LEU A 164 0.73 15.40 -10.75
N ALA A 165 1.12 14.41 -9.95
CA ALA A 165 2.42 13.77 -10.06
C ALA A 165 2.59 13.06 -11.41
N ILE A 166 1.56 12.34 -11.87
CA ILE A 166 1.53 11.66 -13.18
C ILE A 166 1.63 12.70 -14.31
N ARG A 167 0.80 13.75 -14.29
CA ARG A 167 0.83 14.80 -15.33
C ARG A 167 2.17 15.53 -15.38
N THR A 168 2.77 15.80 -14.23
CA THR A 168 4.09 16.43 -14.14
C THR A 168 5.18 15.53 -14.75
N PHE A 169 5.11 14.23 -14.45
CA PHE A 169 6.03 13.24 -15.01
C PHE A 169 5.93 13.15 -16.54
N LEU A 170 4.71 13.07 -17.08
CA LEU A 170 4.47 12.99 -18.52
C LEU A 170 5.02 14.22 -19.25
N LYS A 171 4.67 15.44 -18.77
CA LYS A 171 5.18 16.70 -19.35
C LYS A 171 6.70 16.81 -19.36
N ARG A 172 7.38 16.27 -18.34
CA ARG A 172 8.85 16.28 -18.26
C ARG A 172 9.48 15.27 -19.22
N SER A 173 8.81 14.15 -19.44
CA SER A 173 9.27 13.08 -20.32
C SER A 173 9.15 13.49 -21.78
N ASP A 174 8.05 14.15 -22.17
CA ASP A 174 7.84 14.64 -23.54
C ASP A 174 8.92 15.65 -23.97
N ARG A 175 9.40 16.50 -23.04
CA ARG A 175 10.48 17.47 -23.32
C ARG A 175 11.86 16.85 -23.55
N LYS A 176 12.04 15.56 -23.24
CA LYS A 176 13.30 14.83 -23.46
C LYS A 176 13.26 13.93 -24.69
N ILE A 177 12.11 13.75 -25.32
CA ILE A 177 11.98 13.03 -26.59
C ILE A 177 12.11 14.07 -27.71
N ASN A 178 13.28 14.67 -27.85
CA ASN A 178 13.68 15.18 -29.16
C ASN A 178 14.08 13.95 -29.95
N TYR A 179 13.29 13.61 -30.97
CA TYR A 179 13.68 12.67 -32.02
C TYR A 179 14.91 13.27 -32.72
N GLY A 180 16.10 12.95 -32.20
CA GLY A 180 17.35 13.10 -32.93
C GLY A 180 17.51 11.97 -33.93
#